data_AF-A0A2I2UI16-F1
#
_entry.id   AF-A0A2I2UI16-F1
#
_cell.length_a   1.000
_cell.length_b   1.000
_cell.length_c   1.000
_cell.angle_alpha   90.00
_cell.angle_beta   90.00
_cell.angle_gamma   90.00
#
_symmetry.space_group_name_H-M   'P 1'
#
loop_
_entity.id
_entity.type
_entity.pdbx_description
1 polymer ?
#
loop_
_entity_poly.entity_id
_entity_poly.type
_entity_poly.pdbx_seq_one_letter_code
_entity_poly.pdbx_strand_id
1 'polypeptide(L)'
;ERPRAAQPWLCVLEGRVSPWPGSPSSSCSLCHCTGSLSQPVVTQPPSLSASLGATARLTCTLSREVSVGSKSIYWYQQKPGSPPRYFLYYYSDSSNELGPGVPSRVSGSKDASANAGLLLISGLQPEDEADYYCAIAHGSGSSFGYSQCLR
;
A
#
# COMPACT_ATOMS: atom_id res chain seq x y z
N GLU A 1 -8.00 20.74 -31.47
CA GLU A 1 -8.60 19.64 -30.71
C GLU A 1 -8.21 18.29 -31.31
N ARG A 2 -7.59 17.42 -30.50
CA ARG A 2 -7.42 15.97 -30.71
C ARG A 2 -7.04 15.40 -29.33
N PRO A 3 -7.67 14.30 -28.84
CA PRO A 3 -7.58 13.92 -27.44
C PRO A 3 -6.22 13.34 -27.09
N ARG A 4 -5.80 13.64 -25.85
CA ARG A 4 -4.59 13.19 -25.19
C ARG A 4 -4.70 11.68 -24.97
N ALA A 5 -3.90 10.89 -25.69
CA ALA A 5 -3.80 9.46 -25.46
C ALA A 5 -3.32 9.21 -24.03
N ALA A 6 -4.18 8.65 -23.20
CA ALA A 6 -3.84 8.11 -21.89
C ALA A 6 -2.80 7.00 -22.10
N GLN A 7 -1.64 7.18 -21.49
CA GLN A 7 -0.56 6.18 -21.49
C GLN A 7 -1.00 4.95 -20.68
N PRO A 8 -0.61 3.73 -21.08
CA PRO A 8 -1.18 2.51 -20.54
C PRO A 8 -0.49 2.08 -19.25
N TRP A 9 -1.31 1.80 -18.23
CA TRP A 9 -1.17 0.76 -17.21
C TRP A 9 0.20 0.08 -17.09
N LEU A 10 0.99 0.48 -16.09
CA LEU A 10 2.07 -0.33 -15.54
C LEU A 10 1.75 -0.62 -14.07
N CYS A 11 1.08 -1.74 -13.85
CA CYS A 11 1.12 -2.46 -12.59
C CYS A 11 2.55 -3.02 -12.43
N VAL A 12 3.27 -2.61 -11.40
CA VAL A 12 4.44 -3.37 -10.93
C VAL A 12 3.93 -4.34 -9.87
N LEU A 13 3.48 -5.51 -10.31
CA LEU A 13 3.37 -6.69 -9.47
C LEU A 13 4.07 -7.84 -10.20
N GLU A 14 4.91 -8.54 -9.43
CA GLU A 14 5.60 -9.79 -9.75
C GLU A 14 6.78 -9.69 -10.74
N GLY A 15 7.96 -10.08 -10.26
CA GLY A 15 9.16 -10.14 -11.06
C GLY A 15 9.05 -11.12 -12.22
N ARG A 16 9.13 -10.61 -13.45
CA ARG A 16 9.82 -11.31 -14.54
C ARG A 16 10.31 -10.32 -15.60
N VAL A 17 11.55 -10.55 -16.02
CA VAL A 17 12.19 -9.92 -17.18
C VAL A 17 11.42 -10.35 -18.44
N SER A 18 10.99 -9.38 -19.25
CA SER A 18 10.35 -9.62 -20.55
C SER A 18 11.34 -9.33 -21.68
N PRO A 19 11.67 -10.28 -22.56
CA PRO A 19 12.24 -9.99 -23.88
C PRO A 19 11.11 -9.73 -24.88
N TRP A 20 11.36 -8.80 -25.82
CA TRP A 20 10.45 -8.38 -26.90
C TRP A 20 9.97 -9.55 -27.80
N PRO A 21 8.81 -9.43 -28.48
CA PRO A 21 8.17 -10.55 -29.17
C PRO A 21 8.66 -10.76 -30.62
N GLY A 22 9.02 -12.02 -30.90
CA GLY A 22 9.05 -12.64 -32.22
C GLY A 22 8.88 -14.15 -32.03
N SER A 23 7.77 -14.72 -32.50
CA SER A 23 7.26 -16.10 -32.30
C SER A 23 8.20 -17.22 -32.81
N PRO A 24 7.93 -18.55 -32.66
CA PRO A 24 6.76 -19.22 -32.04
C PRO A 24 7.08 -20.41 -31.09
N SER A 25 6.06 -20.84 -30.34
CA SER A 25 5.84 -22.18 -29.75
C SER A 25 7.01 -22.87 -29.04
N SER A 26 6.97 -22.87 -27.70
CA SER A 26 7.41 -24.00 -26.89
C SER A 26 6.75 -23.98 -25.52
N SER A 27 6.20 -25.15 -25.16
CA SER A 27 5.61 -25.48 -23.87
C SER A 27 6.43 -24.88 -22.72
N CYS A 28 5.81 -24.01 -21.93
CA CYS A 28 6.46 -23.41 -20.77
C CYS A 28 6.39 -24.41 -19.61
N SER A 29 7.45 -25.19 -19.44
CA SER A 29 7.64 -26.05 -18.27
C SER A 29 7.56 -25.20 -17.00
N LEU A 30 6.74 -25.64 -16.05
CA LEU A 30 6.60 -25.06 -14.71
C LEU A 30 7.99 -24.99 -14.03
N CYS A 31 8.58 -23.80 -13.98
CA CYS A 31 9.67 -23.52 -13.04
C CYS A 31 9.06 -23.39 -11.65
N HIS A 32 9.09 -24.49 -10.88
CA HIS A 32 8.86 -24.44 -9.45
C HIS A 32 10.04 -23.71 -8.79
N CYS A 33 9.90 -22.42 -8.57
CA CYS A 33 10.73 -21.73 -7.59
C CYS A 33 10.29 -22.22 -6.21
N THR A 34 11.05 -23.14 -5.61
CA THR A 34 10.98 -23.39 -4.16
C THR A 34 11.61 -22.19 -3.44
N GLY A 35 10.90 -21.06 -3.46
CA GLY A 35 11.23 -19.90 -2.65
C GLY A 35 10.82 -20.18 -1.21
N SER A 36 11.77 -20.04 -0.29
CA SER A 36 11.47 -20.01 1.14
C SER A 36 10.50 -18.86 1.42
N LEU A 37 9.24 -19.18 1.71
CA LEU A 37 8.20 -18.21 2.04
C LEU A 37 8.45 -17.68 3.47
N SER A 38 9.28 -16.65 3.62
CA SER A 38 9.19 -15.82 4.82
C SER A 38 7.82 -15.11 4.79
N GLN A 39 6.95 -15.41 5.75
CA GLN A 39 5.60 -14.86 5.78
C GLN A 39 5.66 -13.34 5.98
N PRO A 40 4.91 -12.55 5.20
CA PRO A 40 4.95 -11.09 5.30
C PRO A 40 4.38 -10.63 6.65
N VAL A 41 5.11 -9.73 7.32
CA VAL A 41 4.73 -9.19 8.64
C VAL A 41 3.49 -8.29 8.54
N VAL A 42 3.33 -7.60 7.40
CA VAL A 42 2.15 -6.80 7.07
C VAL A 42 1.62 -7.19 5.70
N THR A 43 0.32 -7.08 5.49
CA THR A 43 -0.35 -7.37 4.22
C THR A 43 -1.35 -6.28 3.92
N GLN A 44 -1.39 -5.84 2.67
CA GLN A 44 -2.38 -4.89 2.16
C GLN A 44 -3.06 -5.44 0.91
N PRO A 45 -4.32 -5.09 0.63
CA PRO A 45 -4.92 -5.37 -0.66
C PRO A 45 -4.13 -4.65 -1.77
N PRO A 46 -3.98 -5.25 -2.96
CA PRO A 46 -3.14 -4.68 -4.02
C PRO A 46 -3.70 -3.35 -4.56
N SER A 47 -5.01 -3.17 -4.51
CA SER A 47 -5.67 -1.95 -4.92
C SER A 47 -6.98 -1.70 -4.16
N LEU A 48 -7.39 -0.44 -4.12
CA LEU A 48 -8.70 0.02 -3.69
C LEU A 48 -9.19 1.04 -4.72
N SER A 49 -10.47 1.01 -5.08
CA SER A 49 -11.06 2.06 -5.90
C SER A 49 -12.29 2.66 -5.24
N ALA A 50 -12.42 3.98 -5.33
CA ALA A 50 -13.48 4.74 -4.69
C ALA A 50 -13.79 6.03 -5.45
N SER A 51 -15.03 6.50 -5.36
CA SER A 51 -15.46 7.72 -6.04
C SER A 51 -14.99 8.99 -5.32
N LEU A 52 -14.82 10.07 -6.07
CA LEU A 52 -14.57 11.41 -5.50
C LEU A 52 -15.64 11.77 -4.46
N GLY A 53 -15.22 12.40 -3.37
CA GLY A 53 -16.07 12.74 -2.24
C GLY A 53 -16.41 11.57 -1.29
N ALA A 54 -16.14 10.31 -1.67
CA ALA A 54 -16.31 9.17 -0.79
C ALA A 54 -15.21 9.09 0.27
N THR A 55 -15.37 8.19 1.24
CA THR A 55 -14.33 7.87 2.22
C THR A 55 -13.60 6.60 1.80
N ALA A 56 -12.29 6.69 1.54
CA ALA A 56 -11.43 5.52 1.37
C ALA A 56 -11.04 4.95 2.74
N ARG A 57 -11.04 3.61 2.84
CA ARG A 57 -10.52 2.87 4.00
C ARG A 57 -9.45 1.88 3.54
N LEU A 58 -8.20 2.27 3.69
CA LEU A 58 -7.05 1.41 3.43
C LEU A 58 -6.76 0.57 4.67
N THR A 59 -6.38 -0.69 4.45
CA THR A 59 -6.22 -1.69 5.51
C THR A 59 -4.84 -2.30 5.45
N CYS A 60 -4.15 -2.32 6.59
CA CYS A 60 -2.85 -2.93 6.81
C CYS A 60 -2.99 -4.05 7.85
N THR A 61 -3.12 -5.28 7.41
CA THR A 61 -3.27 -6.45 8.29
C THR A 61 -1.90 -6.91 8.76
N LEU A 62 -1.72 -7.11 10.06
CA LEU A 62 -0.48 -7.65 10.63
C LEU A 62 -0.55 -9.18 10.70
N SER A 63 0.62 -9.82 10.66
CA SER A 63 0.74 -11.26 10.88
C SER A 63 0.23 -11.64 12.27
N ARG A 64 -0.20 -12.89 12.44
CA ARG A 64 -0.90 -13.34 13.66
C ARG A 64 -0.03 -13.27 14.91
N GLU A 65 1.29 -13.32 14.72
CA GLU A 65 2.30 -13.29 15.78
C GLU A 65 2.52 -11.88 16.33
N VAL A 66 2.00 -10.85 15.64
CA VAL A 66 2.17 -9.45 16.00
C VAL A 66 0.82 -8.82 16.30
N SER A 67 0.63 -8.39 17.55
CA SER A 67 -0.58 -7.65 17.94
C SER A 67 -0.51 -6.20 17.47
N VAL A 68 -1.51 -5.76 16.70
CA VAL A 68 -1.63 -4.36 16.26
C VAL A 68 -1.74 -3.36 17.43
N GLY A 69 -2.28 -3.80 18.57
CA GLY A 69 -2.46 -2.95 19.76
C GLY A 69 -1.15 -2.35 20.26
N SER A 70 -0.07 -3.14 20.26
CA SER A 70 1.25 -2.73 20.76
C SER A 70 2.18 -2.15 19.69
N LYS A 71 1.69 -1.94 18.47
CA LYS A 71 2.51 -1.46 17.34
C LYS A 71 2.12 -0.07 16.90
N SER A 72 3.13 0.73 16.59
CA SER A 72 2.93 1.95 15.82
C SER A 72 2.80 1.60 14.34
N ILE A 73 1.81 2.19 13.69
CA ILE A 73 1.58 2.03 12.26
C ILE A 73 1.99 3.34 11.58
N TYR A 74 2.81 3.21 10.56
CA TYR A 74 3.25 4.30 9.71
C TYR A 74 2.63 4.13 8.34
N TRP A 75 2.13 5.21 7.77
CA TRP A 75 1.63 5.28 6.41
C TRP A 75 2.51 6.21 5.59
N TYR A 76 2.77 5.80 4.36
CA TYR A 76 3.48 6.57 3.36
C TYR A 76 2.62 6.67 2.11
N GLN A 77 2.72 7.79 1.41
CA GLN A 77 2.07 8.03 0.14
C GLN A 77 3.13 8.22 -0.94
N GLN A 78 2.97 7.57 -2.08
CA GLN A 78 3.80 7.76 -3.24
C GLN A 78 2.94 8.13 -4.44
N LYS A 79 3.19 9.30 -5.00
CA LYS A 79 2.62 9.70 -6.28
C LYS A 79 3.50 9.20 -7.43
N PRO A 80 2.94 8.94 -8.62
CA PRO A 80 3.72 8.57 -9.80
C PRO A 80 4.90 9.52 -10.02
N GLY A 81 6.11 8.95 -10.19
CA GLY A 81 7.34 9.72 -10.42
C GLY A 81 7.93 10.44 -9.21
N SER A 82 7.38 10.25 -8.00
CA SER A 82 7.92 10.81 -6.75
C SER A 82 8.38 9.71 -5.79
N PRO A 83 9.32 9.99 -4.87
CA PRO A 83 9.64 9.07 -3.79
C PRO A 83 8.46 8.97 -2.78
N PRO A 84 8.34 7.86 -2.02
CA PRO A 84 7.39 7.78 -0.92
C PRO A 84 7.62 8.88 0.10
N ARG A 85 6.56 9.57 0.52
CA ARG A 85 6.58 10.58 1.57
C ARG A 85 5.85 10.08 2.81
N TYR A 86 6.32 10.48 3.99
CA TYR A 86 5.61 10.22 5.23
C TYR A 86 4.22 10.86 5.21
N PHE A 87 3.20 10.08 5.58
CA PHE A 87 1.79 10.46 5.46
C PHE A 87 1.10 10.51 6.82
N LEU A 88 1.21 9.46 7.63
CA LEU A 88 0.55 9.40 8.94
C LEU A 88 1.30 8.43 9.86
N TYR A 89 1.47 8.80 11.11
CA TYR A 89 1.74 7.90 12.22
C TYR A 89 0.49 7.71 13.06
N TYR A 90 0.21 6.47 13.45
CA TYR A 90 -0.87 6.16 14.37
C TYR A 90 -0.46 5.09 15.37
N TYR A 91 -0.54 5.43 16.66
CA TYR A 91 -0.47 4.47 17.76
C TYR A 91 -1.78 4.45 18.56
N SER A 92 -2.32 5.62 18.88
CA SER A 92 -3.60 5.83 19.56
C SER A 92 -4.19 7.19 19.19
N ASP A 93 -5.44 7.46 19.58
CA ASP A 93 -6.08 8.76 19.34
C ASP A 93 -5.36 9.94 20.03
N SER A 94 -4.63 9.68 21.11
CA SER A 94 -3.76 10.65 21.78
C SER A 94 -2.32 10.68 21.25
N SER A 95 -1.93 9.71 20.42
CA SER A 95 -0.59 9.56 19.85
C SER A 95 -0.70 9.21 18.37
N ASN A 96 -1.00 10.24 17.59
CA ASN A 96 -1.04 10.21 16.13
C ASN A 96 -0.46 11.53 15.59
N GLU A 97 0.08 11.47 14.38
CA GLU A 97 0.73 12.62 13.75
C GLU A 97 0.55 12.54 12.23
N LEU A 98 0.03 13.61 11.63
CA LEU A 98 -0.04 13.76 10.19
C LEU A 98 1.30 14.28 9.64
N GLY A 99 1.72 13.74 8.50
CA GLY A 99 2.91 14.23 7.82
C GLY A 99 2.73 15.67 7.30
N PRO A 100 3.83 16.37 6.98
CA PRO A 100 3.77 17.72 6.43
C PRO A 100 2.89 17.81 5.19
N GLY A 101 1.97 18.78 5.17
CA GLY A 101 1.06 19.02 4.06
C GLY A 101 0.00 17.93 3.84
N VAL A 102 -0.18 17.00 4.80
CA VAL A 102 -1.26 16.02 4.74
C VAL A 102 -2.57 16.69 5.19
N PRO A 103 -3.66 16.57 4.41
CA PRO A 103 -4.92 17.23 4.74
C PRO A 103 -5.56 16.69 6.02
N SER A 104 -6.29 17.54 6.76
CA SER A 104 -7.00 17.17 7.99
C SER A 104 -8.13 16.15 7.81
N ARG A 105 -8.53 15.88 6.56
CA ARG A 105 -9.53 14.85 6.20
C ARG A 105 -8.99 13.41 6.33
N VAL A 106 -7.69 13.28 6.61
CA VAL A 106 -6.98 12.01 6.82
C VAL A 106 -6.97 11.67 8.30
N SER A 107 -7.26 10.42 8.64
CA SER A 107 -7.13 9.89 9.99
C SER A 107 -6.67 8.44 10.00
N GLY A 108 -6.14 8.01 11.14
CA GLY A 108 -5.76 6.62 11.38
C GLY A 108 -6.62 5.98 12.44
N SER A 109 -6.71 4.66 12.41
CA SER A 109 -7.26 3.88 13.51
C SER A 109 -6.70 2.46 13.52
N LYS A 110 -7.06 1.67 14.53
CA LYS A 110 -6.73 0.25 14.65
C LYS A 110 -8.00 -0.56 14.81
N ASP A 111 -8.05 -1.68 14.12
CA ASP A 111 -9.05 -2.73 14.32
C ASP A 111 -8.37 -3.92 14.98
N ALA A 112 -8.56 -4.07 16.30
CA ALA A 112 -7.99 -5.17 17.07
C ALA A 112 -8.59 -6.52 16.69
N SER A 113 -9.85 -6.56 16.23
CA SER A 113 -10.53 -7.81 15.85
C SER A 113 -9.99 -8.36 14.53
N ALA A 114 -9.64 -7.47 13.60
CA ALA A 114 -9.00 -7.80 12.33
C ALA A 114 -7.46 -7.82 12.39
N ASN A 115 -6.88 -7.52 13.56
CA ASN A 115 -5.44 -7.31 13.75
C ASN A 115 -4.84 -6.35 12.69
N ALA A 116 -5.50 -5.22 12.45
CA ALA A 116 -5.20 -4.35 11.32
C ALA A 116 -5.10 -2.87 11.69
N GLY A 117 -4.18 -2.17 11.04
CA GLY A 117 -4.14 -0.72 10.96
C GLY A 117 -5.03 -0.19 9.85
N LEU A 118 -5.70 0.92 10.09
CA LEU A 118 -6.58 1.57 9.12
C LEU A 118 -6.10 2.98 8.81
N LEU A 119 -6.15 3.36 7.54
CA LEU A 119 -6.02 4.73 7.06
C LEU A 119 -7.33 5.14 6.41
N LEU A 120 -7.92 6.22 6.91
CA LEU A 120 -9.18 6.77 6.48
C LEU A 120 -8.91 8.10 5.78
N ILE A 121 -9.38 8.23 4.55
CA ILE A 121 -9.32 9.49 3.79
C ILE A 121 -10.76 9.86 3.46
N SER A 122 -11.31 10.81 4.20
CA SER A 122 -12.67 11.30 3.98
C SER A 122 -12.70 12.32 2.84
N GLY A 123 -13.76 12.34 2.03
CA GLY A 123 -13.93 13.35 0.99
C GLY A 123 -12.84 13.30 -0.08
N LEU A 124 -12.61 12.12 -0.67
CA LEU A 124 -11.57 11.87 -1.67
C LEU A 124 -11.50 12.95 -2.75
N GLN A 125 -10.29 13.39 -3.04
CA GLN A 125 -9.98 14.32 -4.11
C GLN A 125 -9.10 13.65 -5.17
N PRO A 126 -9.02 14.19 -6.40
CA PRO A 126 -8.15 13.63 -7.45
C PRO A 126 -6.68 13.54 -7.02
N GLU A 127 -6.22 14.40 -6.11
CA GLU A 127 -4.85 14.39 -5.61
C GLU A 127 -4.55 13.25 -4.62
N ASP A 128 -5.57 12.51 -4.18
CA ASP A 128 -5.44 11.36 -3.29
C ASP A 128 -5.15 10.05 -4.07
N GLU A 129 -5.26 10.05 -5.40
CA GLU A 129 -4.83 8.93 -6.24
C GLU A 129 -3.31 8.73 -6.12
N ALA A 130 -2.90 7.62 -5.52
CA ALA A 130 -1.51 7.32 -5.18
C ALA A 130 -1.33 5.85 -4.74
N ASP A 131 -0.08 5.42 -4.66
CA ASP A 131 0.28 4.20 -3.93
C ASP A 131 0.48 4.53 -2.44
N TYR A 132 -0.11 3.72 -1.58
CA TYR A 132 -0.04 3.84 -0.13
C TYR A 132 0.63 2.63 0.49
N TYR A 133 1.56 2.87 1.39
CA TYR A 133 2.36 1.84 2.05
C TYR A 133 2.16 1.94 3.56
N CYS A 134 1.87 0.82 4.21
CA CYS A 134 1.95 0.75 5.65
C CYS A 134 3.27 0.13 6.09
N ALA A 135 3.76 0.52 7.26
CA ALA A 135 4.86 -0.14 7.93
C ALA A 135 4.63 -0.17 9.44
N ILE A 136 5.26 -1.13 10.11
CA ILE A 136 5.30 -1.19 11.58
C ILE A 136 6.74 -1.20 12.08
N ALA A 137 6.95 -0.67 13.29
CA ALA A 137 8.23 -0.79 13.96
C ALA A 137 8.37 -2.18 14.61
N HIS A 138 9.35 -2.97 14.17
CA HIS A 138 9.76 -4.18 14.88
C HIS A 138 10.92 -3.84 15.84
N GLY A 139 10.97 -4.49 17.01
CA GLY A 139 11.94 -4.20 18.09
C GLY A 139 13.42 -4.41 17.72
N SER A 140 13.70 -4.86 16.50
CA SER A 140 15.03 -5.00 15.91
C SER A 140 15.19 -4.08 14.69
N GLY A 141 14.87 -2.78 14.82
CA GLY A 141 15.22 -1.74 13.83
C GLY A 141 14.73 -1.95 12.39
N SER A 142 13.82 -2.89 12.15
CA SER A 142 13.38 -3.30 10.80
C SER A 142 11.96 -2.81 10.57
N SER A 143 11.75 -2.03 9.50
CA SER A 143 10.44 -1.70 8.98
C SER A 143 10.10 -2.65 7.82
N PHE A 144 8.93 -3.28 7.87
CA PHE A 144 8.39 -4.08 6.79
C PHE A 144 7.16 -3.38 6.23
N GLY A 145 7.09 -3.21 4.92
CA GLY A 145 5.94 -2.58 4.27
C GLY A 145 5.44 -3.37 3.06
N TYR A 146 4.14 -3.24 2.79
CA TYR A 146 3.49 -3.71 1.57
C TYR A 146 2.90 -2.51 0.83
N SER A 147 2.42 -2.70 -0.41
CA SER A 147 1.85 -1.63 -1.22
C SER A 147 0.37 -1.85 -1.49
N GLN A 148 -0.39 -0.76 -1.50
CA GLN A 148 -1.78 -0.70 -1.96
C GLN A 148 -1.96 0.51 -2.85
N CYS A 149 -2.44 0.30 -4.08
CA CYS A 149 -2.78 1.39 -5.00
C CYS A 149 -4.19 1.91 -4.70
N LEU A 150 -4.36 3.21 -4.47
CA LEU A 150 -5.69 3.84 -4.36
C LEU A 150 -6.01 4.57 -5.67
N ARG A 151 -7.12 4.16 -6.33
CA ARG A 151 -7.59 4.68 -7.61
C ARG A 151 -8.98 5.32 -7.54
#